data_AF-A0A3B9QMX3-F1
#
_entry.id   AF-A0A3B9QMX3-F1
#
_cell.length_a   1.000
_cell.length_b   1.000
_cell.length_c   1.000
_cell.angle_alpha   90.00
_cell.angle_beta   90.00
_cell.angle_gamma   90.00
#
_symmetry.space_group_name_H-M   'P 1'
#
loop_
_entity.id
_entity.type
_entity.pdbx_description
1 polymer ?
#
loop_
_entity_poly.entity_id
_entity_poly.type
_entity_poly.pdbx_seq_one_letter_code
_entity_poly.pdbx_strand_id
1 'polypeptide(L)'
;MNWRRKVEREYLEADQEFAEQVLPVGSVDLSSFGLIADATRYLLVEERGEVHIRPETVSLKEVLTSLARGGSQVNERDAAQAVARFAALWEEKIRAKGKWEELVAAARAAGEIKSPQKRRGWFRR
;
A
#
# COMPACT_ATOMS: atom_id res chain seq x y z
N MET A 1 11.47 -10.97 -8.66
CA MET A 1 12.49 -9.90 -8.60
C MET A 1 11.78 -8.69 -8.02
N ASN A 2 11.86 -8.46 -6.71
CA ASN A 2 10.88 -7.62 -5.98
C ASN A 2 10.79 -6.19 -6.57
N TRP A 3 9.71 -5.89 -7.29
CA TRP A 3 9.47 -4.59 -7.94
C TRP A 3 9.67 -3.39 -7.00
N ARG A 4 9.42 -3.56 -5.68
CA ARG A 4 9.62 -2.50 -4.69
C ARG A 4 11.05 -1.99 -4.64
N ARG A 5 12.06 -2.85 -4.83
CA ARG A 5 13.48 -2.43 -4.83
C ARG A 5 13.80 -1.49 -5.98
N LYS A 6 13.06 -1.54 -7.09
CA LYS A 6 13.25 -0.64 -8.24
C LYS A 6 12.74 0.77 -7.96
N VAL A 7 11.84 0.92 -6.99
CA VAL A 7 11.16 2.17 -6.64
C VAL A 7 11.32 2.53 -5.16
N GLU A 8 12.41 2.04 -4.54
CA GLU A 8 12.74 2.29 -3.14
C GLU A 8 13.02 3.77 -2.88
N ARG A 9 13.66 4.46 -3.84
CA ARG A 9 13.87 5.90 -3.75
C ARG A 9 12.53 6.65 -3.71
N GLU A 10 11.62 6.30 -4.60
CA GLU A 10 10.29 6.92 -4.65
C GLU A 10 9.44 6.58 -3.41
N TYR A 11 9.70 5.42 -2.80
CA TYR A 11 9.10 5.06 -1.51
C TYR A 11 9.57 6.02 -0.40
N LEU A 12 10.88 6.26 -0.28
CA LEU A 12 11.43 7.18 0.72
C LEU A 12 10.99 8.63 0.47
N GLU A 13 10.93 9.06 -0.79
CA GLU A 13 10.40 10.38 -1.15
C GLU A 13 8.92 10.51 -0.75
N ALA A 14 8.11 9.46 -0.98
CA ALA A 14 6.71 9.42 -0.56
C ALA A 14 6.56 9.36 0.97
N ASP A 15 7.41 8.63 1.68
CA ASP A 15 7.40 8.50 3.15
C ASP A 15 7.68 9.84 3.83
N GLN A 16 8.73 10.53 3.39
CA GLN A 16 9.04 11.86 3.88
C GLN A 16 7.88 12.84 3.63
N GLU A 17 7.34 12.88 2.42
CA GLU A 17 6.24 13.79 2.09
C GLU A 17 4.95 13.44 2.84
N PHE A 18 4.67 12.16 3.02
CA PHE A 18 3.50 11.71 3.78
C PHE A 18 3.61 12.12 5.25
N ALA A 19 4.79 11.96 5.85
CA ALA A 19 5.08 12.37 7.21
C ALA A 19 4.96 13.89 7.42
N GLU A 20 5.44 14.68 6.46
CA GLU A 20 5.48 16.14 6.56
C GLU A 20 4.15 16.81 6.20
N GLN A 21 3.41 16.28 5.22
CA GLN A 21 2.29 16.99 4.59
C GLN A 21 0.94 16.29 4.70
N VAL A 22 0.89 14.98 4.96
CA VAL A 22 -0.36 14.21 4.94
C VAL A 22 -0.78 13.76 6.34
N LEU A 23 0.17 13.42 7.20
CA LEU A 23 -0.12 13.11 8.60
C LEU A 23 -0.49 14.37 9.40
N PRO A 24 -1.36 14.25 10.42
CA PRO A 24 -2.06 13.04 10.82
C PRO A 24 -3.24 12.69 9.91
N VAL A 25 -3.56 11.39 9.79
CA VAL A 25 -4.77 10.91 9.12
C VAL A 25 -5.72 10.34 10.18
N GLY A 26 -6.67 11.16 10.61
CA GLY A 26 -7.59 10.78 11.70
C GLY A 26 -6.81 10.51 12.99
N SER A 27 -6.94 9.29 13.51
CA SER A 27 -6.20 8.80 14.68
C SER A 27 -4.75 8.35 14.38
N VAL A 28 -4.32 8.33 13.12
CA VAL A 28 -2.98 7.90 12.73
C VAL A 28 -2.00 9.07 12.76
N ASP A 29 -1.05 9.01 13.69
CA ASP A 29 0.09 9.93 13.80
C ASP A 29 1.38 9.32 13.20
N LEU A 30 2.48 10.06 13.26
CA LEU A 30 3.79 9.62 12.72
C LEU A 30 4.25 8.29 13.32
N SER A 31 4.19 8.17 14.65
CA SER A 31 4.64 6.97 15.37
C SER A 31 3.82 5.74 14.99
N SER A 32 2.48 5.88 14.95
CA SER A 32 1.59 4.78 14.61
C SER A 32 1.68 4.44 13.13
N PHE A 33 1.83 5.45 12.26
CA PHE A 33 1.99 5.23 10.82
C PHE A 33 3.24 4.40 10.51
N GLY A 34 4.39 4.70 11.11
CA GLY A 34 5.62 3.95 10.87
C GLY A 34 5.45 2.44 11.16
N LEU A 35 4.76 2.09 12.25
CA LEU A 35 4.47 0.70 12.59
C LEU A 35 3.46 0.05 11.64
N ILE A 36 2.44 0.80 11.21
CA ILE A 36 1.44 0.33 10.24
C ILE A 36 2.10 0.10 8.87
N ALA A 37 2.93 1.02 8.41
CA ALA A 37 3.60 0.98 7.10
C ALA A 37 4.58 -0.20 7.01
N ASP A 38 5.41 -0.41 8.04
CA ASP A 38 6.36 -1.52 8.11
C ASP A 38 5.64 -2.89 8.01
N ALA A 39 4.50 -3.00 8.68
CA ALA A 39 3.72 -4.24 8.69
C ALA A 39 2.75 -4.37 7.49
N THR A 40 2.60 -3.33 6.67
CA THR A 40 1.70 -3.33 5.51
C THR A 40 2.43 -3.81 4.25
N ARG A 41 1.87 -4.84 3.61
CA ARG A 41 2.36 -5.28 2.30
C ARG A 41 1.66 -4.50 1.19
N TYR A 42 2.42 -3.81 0.36
CA TYR A 42 1.94 -3.20 -0.89
C TYR A 42 2.08 -4.16 -2.10
N LEU A 43 1.09 -4.14 -2.97
CA LEU A 43 0.98 -5.02 -4.12
C LEU A 43 0.63 -4.21 -5.36
N LEU A 44 1.09 -4.69 -6.52
CA LEU A 44 0.60 -4.20 -7.81
C LEU A 44 -0.67 -4.97 -8.15
N VAL A 45 -1.77 -4.25 -8.34
CA VAL A 45 -3.09 -4.83 -8.62
C VAL A 45 -3.64 -4.25 -9.92
N GLU A 46 -4.14 -5.10 -10.81
CA GLU A 46 -4.73 -4.65 -12.08
C GLU A 46 -6.25 -4.42 -11.94
N GLU A 47 -6.70 -3.17 -11.87
CA GLU A 47 -8.10 -2.79 -11.76
C GLU A 47 -8.58 -2.12 -13.04
N ARG A 48 -9.62 -2.68 -13.69
CA ARG A 48 -10.22 -2.11 -14.92
C ARG A 48 -9.22 -1.88 -16.07
N GLY A 49 -8.13 -2.64 -16.12
CA GLY A 49 -7.09 -2.54 -17.15
C GLY A 49 -5.94 -1.61 -16.77
N GLU A 50 -6.00 -0.92 -15.64
CA GLU A 50 -4.91 -0.13 -15.08
C GLU A 50 -4.26 -0.85 -13.90
N VAL A 51 -2.95 -0.72 -13.76
CA VAL A 51 -2.23 -1.26 -12.61
C VAL A 51 -2.15 -0.16 -11.55
N HIS A 52 -2.29 -0.54 -10.28
CA HIS A 52 -2.18 0.37 -9.15
C HIS A 52 -1.40 -0.26 -8.00
N ILE A 53 -0.78 0.58 -7.18
CA ILE A 53 -0.24 0.15 -5.88
C ILE A 53 -1.39 0.13 -4.87
N ARG A 54 -1.62 -1.04 -4.26
CA ARG A 54 -2.63 -1.23 -3.22
C ARG A 54 -2.03 -1.85 -1.95
N PRO A 55 -2.43 -1.39 -0.76
CA PRO A 55 -2.11 -2.09 0.48
C PRO A 55 -2.91 -3.39 0.57
N GLU A 56 -2.27 -4.46 1.04
CA GLU A 56 -2.89 -5.74 1.37
C GLU A 56 -3.67 -5.57 2.68
N THR A 57 -4.99 -5.39 2.57
CA THR A 57 -5.84 -5.07 3.72
C THR A 57 -6.09 -6.25 4.66
N VAL A 58 -5.85 -7.49 4.20
CA VAL A 58 -6.05 -8.69 5.02
C VAL A 58 -5.08 -8.72 6.21
N SER A 59 -3.84 -8.29 6.02
CA SER A 59 -2.86 -8.22 7.10
C SER A 59 -3.06 -7.02 8.03
N LEU A 60 -3.80 -5.99 7.60
CA LEU A 60 -3.98 -4.75 8.38
C LEU A 60 -4.69 -5.00 9.72
N LYS A 61 -5.65 -5.94 9.78
CA LYS A 61 -6.36 -6.27 11.02
C LYS A 61 -5.46 -6.87 12.10
N GLU A 62 -4.53 -7.74 11.69
CA GLU A 62 -3.59 -8.38 12.62
C GLU A 62 -2.59 -7.36 13.19
N VAL A 63 -2.16 -6.42 12.34
CA VAL A 63 -1.29 -5.30 12.73
C VAL A 63 -1.98 -4.40 13.73
N LEU A 64 -3.21 -3.99 13.45
CA LEU A 64 -3.99 -3.13 14.36
C LEU A 64 -4.28 -3.81 15.69
N THR A 65 -4.55 -5.12 15.68
CA THR A 65 -4.72 -5.89 16.91
C THR A 65 -3.45 -5.86 17.76
N SER A 66 -2.28 -5.91 17.13
CA SER A 66 -0.98 -5.85 17.81
C SER A 66 -0.70 -4.44 18.35
N LEU A 67 -1.03 -3.40 17.59
CA LEU A 67 -0.89 -1.99 18.00
C LEU A 67 -1.81 -1.61 19.17
N ALA A 68 -3.06 -2.10 19.15
CA ALA A 68 -4.01 -1.88 20.22
C ALA A 68 -3.52 -2.50 21.55
N ARG A 69 -2.87 -3.66 21.50
CA ARG A 69 -2.22 -4.28 22.68
C ARG A 69 -1.06 -3.44 23.22
N GLY A 70 -0.39 -2.68 22.37
CA GLY A 70 0.65 -1.72 22.74
C GLY A 70 0.13 -0.36 23.23
N GLY A 71 -1.19 -0.17 23.33
CA GLY A 71 -1.82 1.07 23.81
C GLY A 71 -2.12 2.12 22.74
N SER A 72 -1.91 1.83 21.46
CA SER A 72 -2.26 2.75 20.37
C SER A 72 -3.78 2.73 20.11
N GLN A 73 -4.40 3.90 20.02
CA GLN A 73 -5.84 4.08 19.76
C GLN A 73 -6.16 4.32 18.28
N VAL A 74 -5.42 3.71 17.36
CA VAL A 74 -5.71 3.79 15.93
C VAL A 74 -6.89 2.89 15.58
N ASN A 75 -7.92 3.46 14.94
CA ASN A 75 -9.03 2.67 14.41
C ASN A 75 -8.73 2.15 12.99
N GLU A 76 -9.39 1.04 12.62
CA GLU A 76 -9.14 0.35 11.34
C GLU A 76 -9.41 1.21 10.11
N ARG A 77 -10.43 2.08 10.18
CA ARG A 77 -10.80 2.94 9.07
C ARG A 77 -9.70 3.97 8.78
N ASP A 78 -9.19 4.62 9.81
CA ASP A 78 -8.13 5.63 9.69
C ASP A 78 -6.83 4.98 9.23
N ALA A 79 -6.49 3.81 9.76
CA ALA A 79 -5.34 3.04 9.32
C ALA A 79 -5.43 2.67 7.84
N ALA A 80 -6.57 2.12 7.40
CA ALA A 80 -6.81 1.76 6.01
C ALA A 80 -6.73 2.99 5.09
N GLN A 81 -7.28 4.13 5.55
CA GLN A 81 -7.21 5.38 4.82
C GLN A 81 -5.78 5.91 4.72
N ALA A 82 -4.99 5.83 5.79
CA ALA A 82 -3.60 6.26 5.80
C ALA A 82 -2.75 5.45 4.80
N VAL A 83 -2.82 4.11 4.87
CA VAL A 83 -2.04 3.26 3.95
C VAL A 83 -2.50 3.37 2.50
N ALA A 84 -3.79 3.61 2.25
CA ALA A 84 -4.32 3.84 0.91
C ALA A 84 -3.84 5.17 0.33
N ARG A 85 -3.83 6.24 1.14
CA ARG A 85 -3.29 7.55 0.73
C ARG A 85 -1.78 7.47 0.46
N PHE A 86 -1.04 6.78 1.32
CA PHE A 86 0.39 6.56 1.10
C PHE A 86 0.65 5.80 -0.20
N ALA A 87 -0.10 4.72 -0.47
CA ALA A 87 0.02 3.96 -1.72
C ALA A 87 -0.22 4.82 -2.96
N ALA A 88 -1.23 5.70 -2.91
CA ALA A 88 -1.53 6.64 -3.99
C ALA A 88 -0.38 7.65 -4.19
N LEU A 89 0.13 8.23 -3.09
CA LEU A 89 1.24 9.17 -3.15
C LEU A 89 2.50 8.52 -3.73
N TRP A 90 2.82 7.30 -3.31
CA TRP A 90 3.95 6.56 -3.85
C TRP A 90 3.80 6.27 -5.35
N GLU A 91 2.61 5.86 -5.79
CA GLU A 91 2.30 5.70 -7.21
C GLU A 91 2.47 7.01 -7.99
N GLU A 92 2.00 8.13 -7.46
CA GLU A 92 2.18 9.46 -8.06
C GLU A 92 3.66 9.82 -8.19
N LYS A 93 4.49 9.56 -7.18
CA LYS A 93 5.94 9.79 -7.26
C LYS A 93 6.58 8.96 -8.36
N ILE A 94 6.24 7.67 -8.48
CA ILE A 94 6.78 6.80 -9.52
C ILE A 94 6.36 7.29 -10.92
N ARG A 95 5.10 7.67 -11.08
CA ARG A 95 4.56 8.22 -12.34
C ARG A 95 5.24 9.54 -12.71
N ALA A 96 5.41 10.46 -11.76
CA ALA A 96 6.08 11.74 -11.97
C ALA A 96 7.54 11.60 -12.42
N LYS A 97 8.22 10.51 -12.04
CA LYS A 97 9.59 10.18 -12.49
C LYS A 97 9.64 9.43 -13.82
N GLY A 98 8.50 9.16 -14.46
CA GLY A 98 8.42 8.42 -15.73
C GLY A 98 8.78 6.94 -15.63
N LYS A 99 8.86 6.38 -14.41
CA LYS A 99 9.27 4.97 -14.18
C LYS A 99 8.11 3.99 -14.19
N TRP A 100 6.87 4.50 -14.23
CA TRP A 100 5.68 3.70 -14.02
C TRP A 100 5.51 2.58 -15.05
N GLU A 101 5.63 2.90 -16.33
CA GLU A 101 5.41 1.93 -17.41
C GLU A 101 6.48 0.82 -17.39
N GLU A 102 7.74 1.18 -17.14
CA GLU A 102 8.83 0.21 -17.01
C GLU A 102 8.63 -0.71 -15.80
N LEU A 103 8.20 -0.14 -14.66
CA LEU A 103 7.87 -0.91 -13.47
C LEU A 103 6.76 -1.92 -13.75
N VAL A 104 5.66 -1.46 -14.36
CA VAL A 104 4.51 -2.31 -14.68
C VAL A 104 4.91 -3.40 -15.67
N ALA A 105 5.67 -3.08 -16.72
CA ALA A 105 6.14 -4.06 -17.69
C ALA A 105 7.02 -5.14 -17.03
N ALA A 106 7.97 -4.72 -16.19
CA ALA A 106 8.83 -5.65 -15.46
C ALA A 106 8.05 -6.52 -14.47
N ALA A 107 7.10 -5.94 -13.74
CA ALA A 107 6.26 -6.67 -12.80
C ALA A 107 5.32 -7.64 -13.52
N ARG A 108 4.79 -7.27 -14.69
CA ARG A 108 3.96 -8.14 -15.53
C ARG A 108 4.76 -9.32 -16.05
N ALA A 109 5.97 -9.10 -16.56
CA ALA A 109 6.87 -10.16 -17.03
C ALA A 109 7.27 -11.11 -15.88
N ALA A 110 7.41 -10.60 -14.67
CA ALA A 110 7.73 -11.38 -13.48
C ALA A 110 6.52 -12.09 -12.83
N GLY A 111 5.29 -11.87 -13.32
CA GLY A 111 4.07 -12.41 -12.72
C GLY A 111 3.75 -11.83 -11.33
N GLU A 112 4.24 -10.62 -11.03
CA GLU A 112 4.10 -9.96 -9.71
C GLU A 112 2.83 -9.07 -9.62
N ILE A 113 2.10 -8.91 -10.73
CA ILE A 113 0.81 -8.20 -10.76
C ILE A 113 -0.30 -9.16 -10.33
N LYS A 114 -0.96 -8.85 -9.22
CA LYS A 114 -2.15 -9.59 -8.80
C LYS A 114 -3.36 -9.09 -9.59
N SER A 115 -4.07 -9.99 -10.27
CA SER A 115 -5.43 -9.66 -10.68
C SER A 115 -6.30 -9.55 -9.43
N PRO A 116 -7.27 -8.63 -9.37
CA PRO A 116 -8.30 -8.63 -8.34
C PRO A 116 -8.91 -10.02 -8.40
N GLN A 117 -8.78 -10.79 -7.31
CA GLN A 117 -9.44 -12.08 -7.21
C GLN A 117 -10.93 -11.81 -7.46
N LYS A 118 -11.41 -12.09 -8.68
CA LYS A 118 -12.81 -12.42 -8.90
C LYS A 118 -13.09 -13.49 -7.85
N ARG A 119 -13.87 -13.15 -6.82
CA ARG A 119 -14.46 -14.13 -5.91
C ARG A 119 -14.97 -15.26 -6.80
N ARG A 120 -14.22 -16.36 -6.83
CA ARG A 120 -14.51 -17.50 -7.70
C ARG A 120 -15.85 -18.01 -7.17
N GLY A 121 -16.90 -17.74 -7.93
CA GLY A 121 -18.28 -17.97 -7.53
C GLY A 121 -18.41 -19.38 -6.98
N TRP A 122 -18.82 -19.46 -5.72
CA TRP A 122 -19.23 -20.71 -5.09
C TRP A 122 -20.64 -21.04 -5.59
N PHE A 123 -20.78 -21.27 -6.90
CA PHE A 123 -21.92 -22.02 -7.42
C PHE A 123 -21.57 -23.49 -7.25
N ARG A 124 -21.84 -24.01 -6.04
CA ARG A 124 -22.02 -25.45 -5.85
C ARG A 124 -23.40 -25.80 -6.38
N ARG A 125 -23.40 -26.66 -7.40
CA ARG A 125 -24.52 -27.52 -7.79
C ARG A 125 -25.03 -28.34 -6.61
#